data_AF-A0A8K0DJA7-F1
#
_entry.id   AF-A0A8K0DJA7-F1
#
_cell.length_a   1.000
_cell.length_b   1.000
_cell.length_c   1.000
_cell.angle_alpha   90.00
_cell.angle_beta   90.00
_cell.angle_gamma   90.00
#
_symmetry.space_group_name_H-M   'P 1'
#
loop_
_entity.id
_entity.type
_entity.pdbx_description
1 polymer ?
#
loop_
_entity_poly.entity_id
_entity_poly.type
_entity_poly.pdbx_seq_one_letter_code
_entity_poly.pdbx_strand_id
1 'polypeptide(L)' 'MDLNINKFSKICRTCLIEKVNMRPIFDAYVADMLMECANVQVVENDGLPKTICLQCLQQVNRRFCKSSSGKKGDCW' A
#
# COMPACT_ATOMS: atom_id res chain seq x y z
N MET A 1 7.21 -28.79 4.15
CA MET A 1 7.76 -27.50 4.60
C MET A 1 6.59 -26.55 4.69
N ASP A 2 6.15 -26.23 5.91
CA ASP A 2 5.19 -25.15 6.12
C ASP A 2 5.89 -23.84 5.75
N LEU A 3 5.71 -23.41 4.51
CA LEU A 3 6.05 -22.04 4.12
C LEU A 3 5.20 -21.16 5.01
N ASN A 4 5.86 -20.48 5.94
CA ASN A 4 5.25 -19.55 6.88
C ASN A 4 4.74 -18.33 6.10
N ILE A 5 3.60 -18.52 5.43
CA ILE A 5 2.86 -17.55 4.60
C ILE A 5 2.45 -16.31 5.42
N ASN A 6 2.53 -16.38 6.75
CA ASN A 6 2.14 -15.32 7.68
C ASN A 6 3.25 -14.29 8.00
N LYS A 7 4.46 -14.37 7.42
CA LYS A 7 5.51 -13.35 7.69
C LYS A 7 5.16 -11.96 7.17
N PHE A 8 4.36 -11.84 6.10
CA PHE A 8 4.13 -10.53 5.48
C PHE A 8 2.95 -9.73 6.03
N SER A 9 2.09 -10.32 6.86
CA SER A 9 0.91 -9.61 7.39
C SER A 9 1.27 -8.41 8.28
N LYS A 10 2.51 -8.36 8.79
CA LYS A 10 3.04 -7.25 9.57
C LYS A 10 4.08 -6.41 8.83
N ILE A 11 4.45 -6.76 7.60
CA ILE A 11 5.49 -6.05 6.83
C ILE A 11 4.82 -5.05 5.87
N CYS A 12 5.30 -3.80 5.89
CA CYS A 12 4.77 -2.75 5.02
C CYS A 12 5.23 -2.93 3.58
N ARG A 13 4.29 -2.91 2.63
CA ARG A 13 4.56 -2.97 1.19
C ARG A 13 5.47 -1.85 0.70
N THR A 14 5.41 -0.67 1.31
CA THR A 14 6.16 0.50 0.86
C THR A 14 7.53 0.61 1.51
N CYS A 15 7.61 0.46 2.84
CA CYS A 15 8.88 0.66 3.55
C CYS A 15 9.59 -0.63 3.95
N LEU A 16 8.96 -1.80 3.75
CA LEU A 16 9.48 -3.13 4.08
C LEU A 16 9.84 -3.32 5.57
N ILE A 17 9.30 -2.48 6.45
CA ILE A 17 9.49 -2.55 7.90
C ILE A 17 8.27 -3.22 8.55
N GLU A 18 8.52 -4.02 9.59
CA GLU A 18 7.46 -4.59 10.43
C GLU A 18 6.76 -3.50 11.25
N LYS A 19 5.43 -3.46 11.22
CA LYS A 19 4.60 -2.47 11.91
C LYS A 19 3.36 -3.13 12.51
N VAL A 20 2.84 -2.52 13.58
CA VAL A 20 1.65 -3.01 14.28
C VAL A 20 0.36 -2.60 13.54
N ASN A 21 0.31 -1.38 13.02
CA ASN A 21 -0.88 -0.81 12.40
C ASN A 21 -0.81 -0.90 10.89
N MET A 22 -1.40 -1.99 10.37
CA MET A 22 -1.41 -2.35 8.96
C MET A 22 -2.80 -2.20 8.34
N ARG A 23 -2.84 -1.83 7.07
CA ARG A 23 -4.06 -1.76 6.24
C ARG A 23 -3.86 -2.59 4.98
N PRO A 24 -4.86 -3.30 4.47
CA PRO A 24 -4.79 -3.96 3.17
C PRO A 24 -4.58 -2.93 2.05
N ILE A 25 -3.79 -3.28 1.03
CA ILE A 25 -3.54 -2.38 -0.12
C ILE A 25 -4.53 -2.57 -1.28
N PHE A 26 -5.21 -3.72 -1.32
CA PHE A 26 -6.19 -4.05 -2.36
C PHE A 26 -7.62 -3.62 -1.97
N ASP A 27 -7.78 -2.96 -0.83
CA ASP A 27 -9.04 -2.33 -0.43
C ASP A 27 -9.06 -0.86 -0.90
N ALA A 28 -10.20 -0.43 -1.46
CA ALA A 28 -10.40 0.88 -2.07
C ALA A 28 -9.32 1.24 -3.11
N TYR A 29 -8.84 2.50 -3.11
CA TYR A 29 -7.91 3.05 -4.10
C TYR A 29 -6.42 2.97 -3.71
N VAL A 30 -6.04 2.23 -2.66
CA VAL A 30 -4.65 2.26 -2.15
C VAL A 30 -3.64 1.73 -3.17
N ALA A 31 -3.96 0.64 -3.87
CA ALA A 31 -3.11 0.10 -4.93
C ALA A 31 -2.91 1.11 -6.07
N ASP A 32 -3.99 1.76 -6.52
CA ASP A 32 -3.93 2.78 -7.59
C ASP A 32 -3.10 3.98 -7.15
N MET A 33 -3.28 4.47 -5.92
CA MET A 33 -2.46 5.56 -5.39
C MET A 33 -0.97 5.20 -5.37
N LEU A 34 -0.62 3.95 -5.04
CA LEU A 34 0.76 3.48 -5.07
C LEU A 34 1.31 3.44 -6.50
N MET A 35 0.55 2.90 -7.46
CA MET A 35 0.95 2.82 -8.86
C MET A 35 1.17 4.22 -9.45
N GLU A 36 0.27 5.16 -9.19
CA GLU A 36 0.36 6.55 -9.62
C GLU A 36 1.56 7.28 -8.98
N CYS A 37 1.72 7.16 -7.66
CA CYS A 37 2.72 7.94 -6.92
C CYS A 37 4.15 7.44 -7.11
N ALA A 38 4.35 6.14 -7.35
CA ALA A 38 5.67 5.52 -7.45
C ALA A 38 6.01 5.03 -8.86
N ASN A 39 5.08 5.14 -9.83
CA ASN A 39 5.23 4.62 -11.19
C ASN A 39 5.65 3.14 -11.20
N VAL A 40 4.97 2.34 -10.38
CA VAL A 40 5.17 0.89 -10.25
C VAL A 40 3.88 0.17 -10.61
N GLN A 41 3.98 -1.13 -10.88
CA GLN A 41 2.80 -1.98 -11.00
C GLN A 41 2.54 -2.67 -9.66
N VAL A 42 1.28 -2.70 -9.23
CA VAL A 42 0.81 -3.46 -8.07
C VAL A 42 -0.20 -4.48 -8.58
N VAL A 43 0.08 -5.77 -8.37
CA VAL A 43 -0.77 -6.87 -8.84
C VAL A 43 -1.05 -7.82 -7.70
N GLU A 44 -2.27 -8.35 -7.63
CA GLU A 44 -2.55 -9.41 -6.66
C GLU A 44 -1.63 -10.61 -6.87
N ASN A 45 -1.14 -11.17 -5.76
CA ASN A 45 -0.28 -12.36 -5.74
C ASN A 45 1.10 -12.17 -6.41
N ASP A 46 1.62 -10.95 -6.46
CA ASP A 46 2.99 -10.61 -6.92
C ASP A 46 4.13 -11.03 -5.97
N GLY A 47 3.84 -11.84 -4.95
CA GLY A 47 4.83 -12.34 -3.99
C GLY A 47 5.30 -11.32 -2.95
N LEU A 48 4.71 -10.12 -2.93
CA LEU A 48 5.09 -9.03 -2.02
C LEU A 48 3.99 -8.76 -0.97
N PRO A 49 4.27 -7.97 0.10
CA PRO A 49 3.30 -7.74 1.16
C PRO A 49 1.97 -7.18 0.65
N LYS A 50 0.85 -7.71 1.15
CA LYS A 50 -0.51 -7.24 0.79
C LYS A 50 -1.02 -6.13 1.72
N THR A 51 -0.13 -5.55 2.52
CA THR A 51 -0.47 -4.58 3.57
C THR A 51 0.47 -3.38 3.59
N ILE A 52 -0.05 -2.20 3.89
CA ILE A 52 0.68 -0.94 4.05
C ILE A 52 0.55 -0.45 5.50
N CYS A 53 1.61 0.12 6.07
CA CYS A 53 1.50 0.74 7.40
C CYS A 53 0.84 2.12 7.31
N LEU A 54 0.21 2.57 8.40
CA LEU A 54 -0.51 3.85 8.44
C LEU A 54 0.36 5.05 8.01
N GLN A 55 1.64 5.07 8.39
CA GLN A 55 2.57 6.14 8.05
C GLN A 55 2.83 6.24 6.53
N CYS A 56 2.98 5.09 5.86
CA CYS A 56 3.17 5.06 4.41
C CYS A 56 1.85 5.39 3.69
N LEU A 57 0.72 4.90 4.18
CA LEU A 57 -0.60 5.22 3.62
C LEU A 57 -0.87 6.73 3.64
N GLN A 58 -0.63 7.41 4.76
CA GLN A 58 -0.81 8.86 4.88
C GLN A 58 0.11 9.65 3.92
N GLN A 59 1.34 9.18 3.70
CA GLN A 59 2.27 9.81 2.77
C GLN A 59 1.84 9.63 1.31
N VAL A 60 1.42 8.42 0.95
CA VAL A 60 0.90 8.10 -0.39
C VAL A 60 -0.36 8.92 -0.66
N ASN A 61 -1.32 8.92 0.26
CA ASN A 61 -2.55 9.72 0.17
C ASN A 61 -2.24 11.22 0.01
N ARG A 62 -1.35 11.79 0.83
CA ARG A 62 -0.96 13.20 0.72
C ARG A 62 -0.33 13.54 -0.64
N ARG A 63 0.47 12.63 -1.21
CA ARG A 63 1.08 12.83 -2.53
C ARG A 63 0.05 12.69 -3.64
N PHE A 64 -0.79 11.67 -3.58
CA PHE A 64 -1.85 11.40 -4.54
C PHE A 64 -2.86 12.54 -4.60
N CYS A 65 -3.34 13.04 -3.46
CA CYS A 65 -4.28 14.17 -3.39
C CYS A 65 -3.72 15.50 -3.91
N LYS A 66 -2.40 15.59 -4.09
CA LYS A 66 -1.73 16.74 -4.69
C LYS A 66 -1.37 16.54 -6.16
N SER A 67 -1.52 15.32 -6.70
CA SER A 67 -1.29 15.06 -8.12
C SER A 67 -2.47 15.56 -8.94
N SER A 68 -2.25 15.80 -10.24
CA SER A 68 -3.31 16.17 -11.19
C SER A 68 -4.39 15.09 -11.34
N SER A 69 -4.11 13.85 -10.89
CA SER A 69 -5.00 12.70 -10.98
C SER A 69 -5.80 12.45 -9.69
N GLY A 70 -5.46 13.14 -8.60
CA GLY A 70 -6.14 13.01 -7.31
C GLY A 70 -7.55 13.58 -7.38
N LYS A 71 -8.58 12.73 -7.41
CA LYS A 71 -9.97 13.17 -7.22
C LYS A 71 -10.22 13.34 -5.72
N LYS A 72 -10.85 14.44 -5.30
CA LYS A 72 -11.13 14.72 -3.88
C LYS A 72 -11.96 13.62 -3.17
N GLY A 73 -12.70 12.80 -3.93
CA GLY A 73 -13.45 11.65 -3.39
C GLY A 73 -12.61 10.41 -3.12
N ASP A 74 -11.38 10.36 -3.65
CA ASP A 74 -10.46 9.22 -3.53
C ASP A 74 -9.39 9.47 -2.44
N CYS A 75 -9.42 10.66 -1.83
CA CYS A 75 -8.56 11.10 -0.74
C CYS A 75 -9.12 10.65 0.61
N TRP A 76 -8.36 9.82 1.32
CA TRP A 76 -8.70 9.30 2.65
C TRP A 76 -8.50 10.32 3.76
#